data_AF-A0A1R4HD55-F1
#
_entry.id   AF-A0A1R4HD55-F1
#
_cell.length_a   1.000
_cell.length_b   1.000
_cell.length_c   1.000
_cell.angle_alpha   90.00
_cell.angle_beta   90.00
_cell.angle_gamma   90.00
#
_symmetry.space_group_name_H-M   'P 1'
#
loop_
_entity.id
_entity.type
_entity.pdbx_description
1 polymer ?
#
loop_
_entity_poly.entity_id
_entity_poly.type
_entity_poly.pdbx_seq_one_letter_code
_entity_poly.pdbx_strand_id
1 'polypeptide(L)'
;MKKMLFVVLAVTTVSVNAAVFKCQSPSGGLEYKSGSCAPLDTEQAVLAIKAKNPQQEQQARMRLQAWQERQEADKKQKLAVAKARQAEVDKKIALNAAVRTATAAEQQALATQALAGQIERQNRLNANNSLYEPQHHYDQQQQDKMYSGNQEHQLFGESHTDDLHRARHGHQGRHPRRHNEQVQHPE
;
A
#
# COMPACT_ATOMS: atom_id res chain seq x y z
N MET A 1 -49.27 -6.85 30.72
CA MET A 1 -49.36 -5.59 29.95
C MET A 1 -48.51 -5.58 28.66
N LYS A 2 -47.95 -6.71 28.17
CA LYS A 2 -47.16 -6.78 26.92
C LYS A 2 -47.98 -7.03 25.64
N LYS A 3 -49.26 -7.40 25.76
CA LYS A 3 -50.12 -7.74 24.62
C LYS A 3 -50.72 -6.52 23.90
N MET A 4 -50.77 -5.35 24.55
CA MET A 4 -51.24 -4.11 23.91
C MET A 4 -50.22 -3.51 22.93
N LEU A 5 -48.93 -3.77 23.12
CA LEU A 5 -47.88 -3.18 22.29
C LEU A 5 -47.85 -3.78 20.87
N PHE A 6 -48.25 -5.05 20.73
CA PHE A 6 -48.31 -5.73 19.43
C PHE A 6 -49.50 -5.27 18.57
N VAL A 7 -50.63 -4.91 19.20
CA VAL A 7 -51.82 -4.43 18.48
C VAL A 7 -51.59 -3.03 17.93
N VAL A 8 -50.86 -2.17 18.65
CA VAL A 8 -50.50 -0.82 18.17
C VAL A 8 -49.54 -0.88 16.97
N LEU A 9 -48.61 -1.84 16.94
CA LEU A 9 -47.67 -2.00 15.82
C LEU A 9 -48.32 -2.51 14.52
N ALA A 10 -49.40 -3.30 14.63
CA ALA A 10 -50.13 -3.83 13.49
C ALA A 10 -51.04 -2.78 12.81
N VAL A 11 -51.44 -1.73 13.53
CA VAL A 11 -52.32 -0.67 12.99
C VAL A 11 -51.52 0.41 12.24
N THR A 12 -50.20 0.49 12.43
CA THR A 12 -49.36 1.49 11.75
C THR A 12 -48.93 1.11 10.33
N THR A 13 -49.28 -0.08 9.83
CA THR A 13 -49.08 -0.42 8.41
C THR A 13 -50.23 0.09 7.55
N VAL A 14 -50.64 1.34 7.76
CA VAL A 14 -51.42 2.06 6.75
C VAL A 14 -50.47 2.22 5.58
N SER A 15 -50.73 1.48 4.50
CA SER A 15 -50.09 1.63 3.21
C SER A 15 -50.13 3.10 2.83
N VAL A 16 -48.99 3.78 2.99
CA VAL A 16 -48.79 5.12 2.45
C VAL A 16 -48.67 4.94 0.94
N ASN A 17 -49.82 4.76 0.29
CA ASN A 17 -49.96 4.92 -1.14
C ASN A 17 -49.77 6.40 -1.42
N ALA A 18 -48.52 6.87 -1.35
CA ALA A 18 -48.15 8.20 -1.78
C ALA A 18 -48.37 8.24 -3.29
N ALA A 19 -49.57 8.62 -3.71
CA ALA A 19 -49.87 8.91 -5.10
C ALA A 19 -49.00 10.10 -5.51
N VAL A 20 -48.00 9.84 -6.34
CA VAL A 20 -47.19 10.89 -6.97
C VAL A 20 -47.87 11.24 -8.28
N PHE A 21 -48.46 12.43 -8.33
CA PHE A 21 -49.13 12.97 -9.51
C PHE A 21 -48.08 13.63 -10.39
N LYS A 22 -48.07 13.28 -11.68
CA LYS A 22 -47.24 13.93 -12.68
C LYS A 22 -48.05 15.05 -13.31
N CYS A 23 -47.75 16.28 -12.95
CA CYS A 23 -48.45 17.46 -13.43
C CYS A 23 -47.67 18.09 -14.58
N GLN A 24 -48.36 18.34 -15.69
CA GLN A 24 -47.80 19.09 -16.81
C GLN A 24 -48.38 20.50 -16.79
N SER A 25 -47.51 21.48 -16.58
CA SER A 25 -47.87 22.89 -16.62
C SER A 25 -48.21 23.34 -18.05
N PRO A 26 -48.99 24.42 -18.21
CA PRO A 26 -49.33 24.98 -19.53
C PRO A 26 -48.10 25.41 -20.36
N SER A 27 -46.97 25.71 -19.70
CA SER A 27 -45.70 26.04 -20.34
C SER A 27 -44.90 24.81 -20.78
N GLY A 28 -45.43 23.60 -20.55
CA GLY A 28 -44.80 22.33 -20.90
C GLY A 28 -43.85 21.78 -19.83
N GLY A 29 -43.65 22.49 -18.73
CA GLY A 29 -42.85 22.03 -17.59
C GLY A 29 -43.52 20.85 -16.87
N LEU A 30 -42.73 19.84 -16.51
CA LEU A 30 -43.18 18.63 -15.82
C LEU A 30 -42.77 18.69 -14.35
N GLU A 31 -43.75 18.56 -13.45
CA GLU A 31 -43.53 18.53 -12.00
C GLU A 31 -44.20 17.30 -11.38
N TYR A 32 -43.52 16.68 -10.42
CA TYR A 32 -44.05 15.55 -9.66
C TYR A 32 -44.48 16.03 -8.28
N LYS A 33 -45.77 15.93 -7.97
CA LYS A 33 -46.37 16.43 -6.72
C LYS A 33 -47.05 15.32 -5.95
N SER A 34 -47.03 15.42 -4.63
CA SER A 34 -47.72 14.49 -3.72
C SER A 34 -49.22 14.81 -3.54
N GLY A 35 -49.68 15.94 -4.06
CA GLY A 35 -51.09 16.35 -4.10
C GLY A 35 -51.58 16.46 -5.55
N SER A 36 -52.90 16.50 -5.73
CA SER A 36 -53.54 16.64 -7.05
C SER A 36 -52.99 17.84 -7.80
N CYS A 37 -52.93 17.73 -9.13
CA CYS A 37 -52.46 18.83 -9.98
C CYS A 37 -53.35 20.08 -9.80
N ALA A 38 -52.75 21.26 -9.93
CA ALA A 38 -53.53 22.49 -9.92
C ALA A 38 -54.55 22.45 -11.08
N PRO A 39 -55.71 23.11 -10.98
CA PRO A 39 -56.78 23.00 -12.00
C PRO A 39 -56.37 23.46 -13.41
N LEU A 40 -55.22 24.14 -13.54
CA LEU A 40 -54.62 24.58 -14.81
C LEU A 40 -53.59 23.60 -15.37
N ASP A 41 -53.15 22.62 -14.57
CA ASP A 41 -52.16 21.61 -14.96
C ASP A 41 -52.87 20.33 -15.40
N THR A 42 -52.39 19.71 -16.47
CA THR A 42 -52.93 18.42 -16.92
C THR A 42 -52.33 17.31 -16.06
N GLU A 43 -53.16 16.56 -15.33
CA GLU A 43 -52.72 15.35 -14.62
C GLU A 43 -52.41 14.26 -15.64
N GLN A 44 -51.13 13.90 -15.77
CA GLN A 44 -50.76 12.81 -16.67
C GLN A 44 -51.19 11.49 -16.02
N ALA A 45 -52.10 10.78 -16.68
CA ALA A 45 -52.71 9.55 -16.20
C ALA A 45 -51.67 8.61 -15.57
N VAL A 46 -51.94 8.17 -14.34
CA VAL A 46 -51.15 7.17 -13.61
C VAL A 46 -50.89 5.99 -14.55
N LEU A 47 -49.62 5.71 -14.83
CA LEU A 47 -49.21 4.56 -15.63
C LEU A 47 -49.66 3.29 -14.90
N ALA A 48 -50.79 2.72 -15.33
CA ALA A 48 -51.31 1.49 -14.77
C ALA A 48 -50.34 0.35 -15.05
N ILE A 49 -49.56 -0.05 -14.03
CA ILE A 49 -48.73 -1.24 -14.09
C ILE A 49 -49.67 -2.43 -14.16
N LYS A 50 -49.80 -3.04 -15.36
CA LYS A 50 -50.62 -4.26 -15.53
C LYS A 50 -50.12 -5.33 -14.58
N ALA A 51 -51.02 -5.90 -13.79
CA ALA A 51 -50.73 -7.06 -12.96
C ALA A 51 -50.17 -8.18 -13.84
N LYS A 52 -48.95 -8.64 -13.54
CA LYS A 52 -48.31 -9.72 -14.29
C LYS A 52 -49.05 -11.04 -14.01
N ASN A 53 -49.21 -11.85 -15.06
CA ASN A 53 -49.73 -13.21 -14.91
C ASN A 53 -48.73 -14.05 -14.06
N PRO A 54 -49.18 -14.91 -13.13
CA PRO A 54 -48.32 -15.76 -12.30
C PRO A 54 -47.26 -16.54 -13.09
N GLN A 55 -47.55 -16.99 -14.32
CA GLN A 55 -46.54 -17.65 -15.18
C GLN A 55 -45.39 -16.72 -15.57
N GLN A 56 -45.68 -15.44 -15.86
CA GLN A 56 -44.65 -14.45 -16.20
C GLN A 56 -43.79 -14.09 -14.99
N GLU A 57 -44.38 -14.11 -13.79
CA GLU A 57 -43.63 -13.88 -12.56
C GLU A 57 -42.67 -15.04 -12.27
N GLN A 58 -43.12 -16.29 -12.44
CA GLN A 58 -42.26 -17.45 -12.24
C GLN A 58 -41.11 -17.50 -13.26
N GLN A 59 -41.38 -17.17 -14.53
CA GLN A 59 -40.33 -17.09 -15.55
C GLN A 59 -39.32 -15.96 -15.25
N ALA A 60 -39.79 -14.82 -14.75
CA ALA A 60 -38.93 -13.72 -14.32
C ALA A 60 -38.04 -14.11 -13.13
N ARG A 61 -38.59 -14.84 -12.14
CA ARG A 61 -37.83 -15.36 -10.99
C ARG A 61 -36.74 -16.35 -11.44
N MET A 62 -37.05 -17.27 -12.35
CA MET A 62 -36.03 -18.20 -12.87
C MET A 62 -34.92 -17.47 -13.64
N ARG A 63 -35.27 -16.46 -14.45
CA ARG A 63 -34.27 -15.64 -15.16
C ARG A 63 -33.40 -14.85 -14.19
N LEU A 64 -33.99 -14.29 -13.12
CA LEU A 64 -33.25 -13.59 -12.08
C LEU A 64 -32.27 -14.53 -11.37
N GLN A 65 -32.72 -15.73 -11.00
CA GLN A 65 -31.87 -16.71 -10.35
C GLN A 65 -30.71 -17.15 -11.26
N ALA A 66 -30.98 -17.47 -12.52
CA ALA A 66 -29.94 -17.82 -13.49
C ALA A 66 -28.93 -16.68 -13.72
N TRP A 67 -29.39 -15.42 -13.69
CA TRP A 67 -28.52 -14.26 -13.78
C TRP A 67 -27.65 -14.10 -12.53
N GLN A 68 -28.21 -14.28 -11.33
CA GLN A 68 -27.47 -14.25 -10.07
C GLN A 68 -26.39 -15.33 -10.00
N GLU A 69 -26.72 -16.55 -10.43
CA GLU A 69 -25.76 -17.67 -10.47
C GLU A 69 -24.58 -17.38 -11.42
N ARG A 70 -24.86 -16.78 -12.59
CA ARG A 70 -23.81 -16.35 -13.53
C ARG A 70 -22.92 -15.26 -12.96
N GLN A 71 -23.50 -14.27 -12.29
CA GLN A 71 -22.74 -13.19 -11.63
C GLN A 71 -21.82 -13.75 -10.55
N GLU A 72 -22.31 -14.67 -9.71
CA GLU A 72 -21.50 -15.29 -8.67
C GLU A 72 -20.39 -16.16 -9.26
N ALA A 73 -20.65 -16.88 -10.35
CA ALA A 73 -19.62 -17.65 -11.05
C ALA A 73 -18.52 -16.74 -11.62
N ASP A 74 -18.88 -15.66 -12.31
CA ASP A 74 -17.92 -14.70 -12.87
C ASP A 74 -17.10 -14.01 -11.77
N LYS A 75 -17.74 -13.63 -10.66
CA LYS A 75 -17.06 -13.05 -9.49
C LYS A 75 -16.03 -14.03 -8.90
N LYS A 76 -16.40 -15.30 -8.73
CA LYS A 76 -15.47 -16.35 -8.25
C LYS A 76 -14.30 -16.54 -9.20
N GLN A 77 -14.56 -16.57 -10.51
CA GLN A 77 -13.52 -16.70 -11.53
C GLN A 77 -12.55 -15.50 -11.49
N LYS A 78 -13.06 -14.28 -11.45
CA LYS A 78 -12.24 -13.06 -11.34
C LYS A 78 -11.38 -13.06 -10.08
N LEU A 79 -11.95 -13.47 -8.95
CA LEU A 79 -11.22 -13.55 -7.69
C LEU A 79 -10.12 -14.62 -7.72
N ALA A 80 -10.39 -15.78 -8.33
CA ALA A 80 -9.39 -16.83 -8.52
C ALA A 80 -8.22 -16.36 -9.39
N VAL A 81 -8.51 -15.69 -10.51
CA VAL A 81 -7.49 -15.12 -11.41
C VAL A 81 -6.67 -14.04 -10.71
N ALA A 82 -7.31 -13.15 -9.96
CA ALA A 82 -6.62 -12.11 -9.19
C ALA A 82 -5.68 -12.73 -8.14
N LYS A 83 -6.14 -13.76 -7.42
CA LYS A 83 -5.32 -14.48 -6.42
C LYS A 83 -4.12 -15.17 -7.07
N ALA A 84 -4.31 -15.81 -8.22
CA ALA A 84 -3.22 -16.46 -8.95
C ALA A 84 -2.16 -15.45 -9.41
N ARG A 85 -2.58 -14.30 -9.94
CA ARG A 85 -1.67 -13.21 -10.33
C ARG A 85 -0.90 -12.66 -9.12
N GLN A 86 -1.58 -12.44 -8.00
CA GLN A 86 -0.93 -11.98 -6.78
C GLN A 86 0.13 -12.98 -6.30
N ALA A 87 -0.22 -14.27 -6.25
CA ALA A 87 0.73 -15.31 -5.85
C ALA A 87 1.97 -15.38 -6.77
N GLU A 88 1.81 -15.14 -8.07
CA GLU A 88 2.94 -15.08 -9.00
C GLU A 88 3.84 -13.86 -8.72
N VAL A 89 3.24 -12.70 -8.46
CA VAL A 89 3.98 -11.48 -8.08
C VAL A 89 4.73 -11.71 -6.76
N ASP A 90 4.07 -12.26 -5.75
CA ASP A 90 4.67 -12.53 -4.45
C ASP A 90 5.85 -13.52 -4.58
N LYS A 91 5.70 -14.55 -5.42
CA LYS A 91 6.79 -15.49 -5.72
C LYS A 91 7.99 -14.80 -6.36
N LYS A 92 7.76 -13.87 -7.31
CA LYS A 92 8.83 -13.09 -7.94
C LYS A 92 9.52 -12.16 -6.93
N ILE A 93 8.76 -11.52 -6.05
CA ILE A 93 9.29 -10.66 -4.99
C ILE A 93 10.15 -11.49 -4.02
N ALA A 94 9.66 -12.64 -3.56
CA ALA A 94 10.39 -13.53 -2.68
C ALA A 94 11.70 -14.01 -3.31
N LEU A 95 11.67 -14.40 -4.58
CA LEU A 95 12.87 -14.83 -5.31
C LEU A 95 13.88 -13.68 -5.44
N ASN A 96 13.44 -12.48 -5.82
CA ASN A 96 14.31 -11.32 -5.91
C ASN A 96 14.92 -10.94 -4.56
N ALA A 97 14.15 -11.04 -3.47
CA ALA A 97 14.66 -10.81 -2.12
C ALA A 97 15.75 -11.84 -1.77
N ALA A 98 15.51 -13.13 -2.04
CA ALA A 98 16.48 -14.19 -1.81
C ALA A 98 17.77 -14.02 -2.63
N VAL A 99 17.66 -13.60 -3.89
CA VAL A 99 18.83 -13.30 -4.73
C VAL A 99 19.63 -12.14 -4.13
N ARG A 100 18.96 -11.05 -3.73
CA ARG A 100 19.64 -9.90 -3.12
C ARG A 100 20.35 -10.27 -1.84
N THR A 101 19.75 -11.08 -0.99
CA THR A 101 20.40 -11.53 0.26
C THR A 101 21.58 -12.45 -0.02
N ALA A 102 21.46 -13.37 -0.99
CA ALA A 102 22.56 -14.24 -1.40
C ALA A 102 23.74 -13.43 -1.95
N THR A 103 23.49 -12.46 -2.84
CA THR A 103 24.53 -11.58 -3.40
C THR A 103 25.20 -10.73 -2.31
N ALA A 104 24.42 -10.20 -1.36
CA ALA A 104 24.99 -9.43 -0.25
C ALA A 104 25.89 -10.30 0.64
N ALA A 105 25.47 -11.54 0.94
CA ALA A 105 26.26 -12.48 1.71
C ALA A 105 27.56 -12.87 0.98
N GLU A 106 27.50 -13.10 -0.33
CA GLU A 106 28.68 -13.39 -1.15
C GLU A 106 29.68 -12.23 -1.14
N GLN A 107 29.20 -10.99 -1.34
CA GLN A 107 30.05 -9.80 -1.28
C GLN A 107 30.70 -9.62 0.09
N GLN A 108 29.96 -9.86 1.17
CA GLN A 108 30.51 -9.80 2.52
C GLN A 108 31.58 -10.87 2.75
N ALA A 109 31.38 -12.09 2.26
CA ALA A 109 32.36 -13.17 2.35
C ALA A 109 33.65 -12.82 1.59
N LEU A 110 33.53 -12.29 0.37
CA LEU A 110 34.68 -11.84 -0.43
C LEU A 110 35.44 -10.69 0.24
N ALA A 111 34.73 -9.71 0.80
CA ALA A 111 35.36 -8.61 1.53
C ALA A 111 36.12 -9.10 2.78
N THR A 112 35.53 -10.05 3.51
CA THR A 112 36.15 -10.66 4.69
C THR A 112 37.41 -11.44 4.32
N GLN A 113 37.37 -12.21 3.23
CA GLN A 113 38.53 -12.95 2.72
C GLN A 113 39.65 -12.00 2.26
N ALA A 114 39.31 -10.91 1.58
CA ALA A 114 40.28 -9.91 1.16
C ALA A 114 40.98 -9.24 2.36
N LEU A 115 40.22 -8.90 3.41
CA LEU A 115 40.75 -8.34 4.65
C LEU A 115 41.68 -9.34 5.36
N ALA A 116 41.27 -10.59 5.51
CA ALA A 116 42.09 -11.64 6.11
C ALA A 116 43.44 -11.79 5.37
N GLY A 117 43.42 -11.83 4.04
CA GLY A 117 44.64 -11.89 3.24
C GLY A 117 45.53 -10.63 3.34
N GLN A 118 44.95 -9.45 3.60
CA GLN A 118 45.74 -8.25 3.90
C GLN A 118 46.43 -8.35 5.27
N ILE A 119 45.70 -8.80 6.30
CA ILE A 119 46.23 -9.01 7.65
C ILE A 119 47.37 -10.04 7.63
N GLU A 120 47.20 -11.17 6.94
CA GLU A 120 48.25 -12.18 6.81
C GLU A 120 49.52 -11.63 6.14
N ARG A 121 49.38 -10.84 5.08
CA ARG A 121 50.52 -10.19 4.42
C ARG A 121 51.22 -9.21 5.35
N GLN A 122 50.47 -8.40 6.08
CA GLN A 122 51.03 -7.46 7.06
C GLN A 122 51.76 -8.21 8.18
N ASN A 123 51.17 -9.28 8.70
CA ASN A 123 51.80 -10.12 9.73
C ASN A 123 53.09 -10.76 9.24
N ARG A 124 53.15 -11.22 7.98
CA ARG A 124 54.39 -11.75 7.38
C ARG A 124 55.47 -10.67 7.24
N LEU A 125 55.12 -9.47 6.79
CA LEU A 125 56.07 -8.36 6.68
C LEU A 125 56.60 -7.96 8.07
N ASN A 126 55.73 -7.86 9.07
CA ASN A 126 56.11 -7.55 10.44
C ASN A 126 56.99 -8.64 11.07
N ALA A 127 56.65 -9.91 10.87
CA ALA A 127 57.46 -11.04 11.35
C ALA A 127 58.87 -11.04 10.74
N ASN A 128 58.98 -10.72 9.44
CA ASN A 128 60.28 -10.61 8.77
C ASN A 128 61.08 -9.39 9.24
N ASN A 129 60.43 -8.26 9.55
CA ASN A 129 61.09 -7.09 10.13
C ASN A 129 61.57 -7.34 11.58
N SER A 130 60.87 -8.17 12.36
CA SER A 130 61.30 -8.53 13.72
C SER A 130 62.57 -9.40 13.76
N LEU A 131 62.90 -10.09 12.66
CA LEU A 131 64.15 -10.86 12.52
C LEU A 131 65.34 -10.00 12.06
N TYR A 132 65.06 -8.76 11.66
CA TYR A 132 66.06 -7.76 11.26
C TYR A 132 65.93 -6.55 12.19
N GLU A 133 66.05 -6.79 13.49
CA GLU A 133 66.31 -5.71 14.44
C GLU A 133 67.78 -5.29 14.20
N PRO A 134 68.06 -4.10 13.65
CA PRO A 134 69.43 -3.62 13.61
C PRO A 134 69.84 -3.49 15.06
N GLN A 135 70.85 -4.26 15.50
CA GLN A 135 71.49 -3.99 16.77
C GLN A 135 72.10 -2.59 16.67
N HIS A 136 71.35 -1.59 17.10
CA HIS A 136 71.87 -0.29 17.43
C HIS A 136 72.70 -0.48 18.71
N HIS A 137 73.92 -0.94 18.48
CA HIS A 137 75.00 -0.95 19.46
C HIS A 137 75.33 0.52 19.77
N TYR A 138 75.03 0.93 20.99
CA TYR A 138 75.61 2.03 21.77
C TYR A 138 76.34 3.15 21.01
N ASP A 139 75.69 4.31 20.90
CA ASP A 139 76.32 5.59 21.29
C ASP A 139 75.26 6.70 21.43
N GLN A 140 74.63 6.75 22.60
CA GLN A 140 73.86 7.93 23.02
C GLN A 140 74.01 8.19 24.52
N GLN A 141 75.21 7.96 25.05
CA GLN A 141 75.65 8.61 26.28
C GLN A 141 76.42 9.87 25.91
N GLN A 142 75.72 11.01 25.85
CA GLN A 142 76.20 12.37 26.19
C GLN A 142 75.38 13.40 25.41
N GLN A 143 74.17 13.72 25.89
CA GLN A 143 73.62 15.06 25.67
C GLN A 143 72.52 15.46 26.67
N ASP A 144 72.15 14.62 27.63
CA ASP A 144 71.40 15.04 28.82
C ASP A 144 72.35 15.59 29.88
N LYS A 145 72.83 16.83 29.69
CA LYS A 145 73.34 17.66 30.80
C LYS A 145 73.57 19.14 30.47
N MET A 146 72.87 19.74 29.51
CA MET A 146 72.79 21.21 29.45
C MET A 146 71.48 21.63 28.81
N TYR A 147 70.40 21.71 29.59
CA TYR A 147 69.37 22.77 29.52
C TYR A 147 68.31 22.45 30.59
N SER A 148 68.68 22.75 31.83
CA SER A 148 67.72 23.00 32.90
C SER A 148 67.23 24.44 32.71
N GLY A 149 65.95 24.62 32.45
CA GLY A 149 65.36 25.94 32.23
C GLY A 149 63.86 25.90 32.00
N ASN A 150 63.12 25.80 33.11
CA ASN A 150 61.87 26.48 33.42
C ASN A 150 60.59 26.26 32.57
N GLN A 151 59.53 25.91 33.32
CA GLN A 151 58.16 26.49 33.32
C GLN A 151 57.34 26.45 32.03
N GLU A 152 56.01 26.30 31.99
CA GLU A 152 54.91 26.06 32.93
C GLU A 152 53.68 25.86 32.00
N HIS A 153 52.69 25.09 32.48
CA HIS A 153 51.24 25.28 32.30
C HIS A 153 50.63 25.55 30.90
N GLN A 154 49.73 24.64 30.48
CA GLN A 154 48.28 24.87 30.21
C GLN A 154 47.77 23.74 29.30
N LEU A 155 46.93 22.82 29.77
CA LEU A 155 45.49 22.92 30.08
C LEU A 155 44.58 22.78 28.85
N PHE A 156 43.68 21.79 28.97
CA PHE A 156 42.38 21.60 28.33
C PHE A 156 42.30 21.23 26.83
N GLY A 157 41.62 20.10 26.60
CA GLY A 157 41.15 19.64 25.30
C GLY A 157 40.22 18.42 25.44
N GLU A 158 39.21 18.55 26.30
CA GLU A 158 38.02 17.68 26.32
C GLU A 158 37.17 17.87 25.06
N SER A 159 36.25 16.92 24.88
CA SER A 159 35.07 16.93 23.99
C SER A 159 35.29 16.34 22.58
N HIS A 160 34.38 15.56 22.00
CA HIS A 160 32.96 15.39 22.26
C HIS A 160 32.56 13.98 21.78
N THR A 161 31.89 13.22 22.65
CA THR A 161 30.81 12.33 22.20
C THR A 161 29.69 13.18 21.63
N ASP A 162 28.87 12.57 20.76
CA ASP A 162 27.47 12.88 20.46
C ASP A 162 27.17 13.15 18.98
N ASP A 163 26.57 12.12 18.39
CA ASP A 163 25.15 12.19 18.03
C ASP A 163 24.71 13.33 17.09
N LEU A 164 24.64 13.01 15.79
CA LEU A 164 23.70 13.68 14.90
C LEU A 164 22.99 12.64 14.02
N HIS A 165 21.87 12.15 14.55
CA HIS A 165 20.66 11.96 13.78
C HIS A 165 20.49 13.05 12.69
N ARG A 166 20.33 12.65 11.42
CA ARG A 166 19.29 13.28 10.60
C ARG A 166 18.87 12.44 9.40
N ALA A 167 17.66 11.89 9.56
CA ALA A 167 16.75 11.58 8.48
C ALA A 167 16.77 12.67 7.40
N ARG A 168 16.90 12.27 6.13
CA ARG A 168 16.68 13.16 5.00
C ARG A 168 15.97 12.41 3.89
N HIS A 169 14.64 12.62 3.87
CA HIS A 169 13.73 12.69 2.73
C HIS A 169 13.88 11.60 1.64
N GLY A 170 12.92 10.70 1.47
CA GLY A 170 11.61 11.10 0.96
C GLY A 170 11.70 11.48 -0.52
N HIS A 171 11.85 10.49 -1.42
CA HIS A 171 11.58 10.69 -2.83
C HIS A 171 10.33 9.92 -3.24
N GLN A 172 9.32 10.75 -3.50
CA GLN A 172 7.99 10.48 -3.99
C GLN A 172 7.98 9.65 -5.28
N GLY A 173 6.86 8.95 -5.43
CA GLY A 173 6.49 8.18 -6.60
C GLY A 173 6.68 8.90 -7.94
N ARG A 174 7.13 8.13 -8.92
CA ARG A 174 6.71 8.27 -10.31
C ARG A 174 6.29 6.90 -10.82
N HIS A 175 4.99 6.64 -10.77
CA HIS A 175 4.37 5.65 -11.65
C HIS A 175 4.12 6.34 -13.00
N PRO A 176 4.68 5.87 -14.12
CA PRO A 176 4.13 6.22 -15.41
C PRO A 176 2.82 5.45 -15.62
N ARG A 177 1.71 6.18 -15.56
CA ARG A 177 0.42 5.79 -16.17
C ARG A 177 0.68 5.62 -17.68
N ARG A 178 0.68 4.38 -18.17
CA ARG A 178 0.37 4.12 -19.59
C ARG A 178 -1.04 3.57 -19.66
N HIS A 179 -1.97 4.46 -19.98
CA HIS A 179 -3.20 4.08 -20.66
C HIS A 179 -2.85 3.72 -22.09
N ASN A 180 -3.24 2.53 -22.52
CA ASN A 180 -3.52 2.26 -23.92
C ASN A 180 -4.60 1.16 -23.97
N GLU A 181 -5.84 1.59 -23.77
CA GLU A 181 -7.01 0.86 -24.26
C GLU A 181 -7.13 1.16 -25.76
N GLN A 182 -6.70 0.22 -26.60
CA GLN A 182 -7.25 0.08 -27.94
C GLN A 182 -8.20 -1.10 -27.91
N VAL A 183 -9.48 -0.78 -27.71
CA VAL A 183 -10.60 -1.68 -28.00
C VAL A 183 -10.89 -1.53 -29.49
N GLN A 184 -10.51 -2.52 -30.30
CA GLN A 184 -11.05 -2.70 -31.64
C GLN A 184 -12.16 -3.76 -31.53
N HIS A 185 -13.39 -3.36 -31.83
CA HIS A 185 -14.50 -4.27 -32.08
C HIS A 185 -14.48 -4.71 -33.56
N PRO A 186 -14.88 -5.97 -33.86
CA PRO A 186 -15.00 -6.47 -35.21
C PRO A 186 -16.34 -6.06 -35.87
N GLU A 187 -16.31 -5.82 -37.18
CA GLU A 187 -17.46 -6.00 -38.09
C GLU A 187 -17.45 -7.40 -38.69
#